data_AF-A0A6P0N1E6-F1
#
_entry.id   AF-A0A6P0N1E6-F1
#
_cell.length_a   1.000
_cell.length_b   1.000
_cell.length_c   1.000
_cell.angle_alpha   90.00
_cell.angle_beta   90.00
_cell.angle_gamma   90.00
#
_symmetry.space_group_name_H-M   'P 1'
#
loop_
_entity.id
_entity.type
_entity.pdbx_description
1 polymer ?
#
loop_
_entity_poly.entity_id
_entity_poly.type
_entity_poly.pdbx_seq_one_letter_code
_entity_poly.pdbx_strand_id
1 'polypeptide(L)'
;MLGGFTGTNNSGTDWGEQLLNTVASKTIRHLFTTSESVDVSVRCYPSSKLLQGSIDSFKMSGRGLVIRREFRTEEMSFETDAVSLDFSSVLQGKISLKQPTQAIAQVILTQADINQSFKAELVRKRLENLSTPALTALSGGAPVSFTEVQVQLQPNNGLRLFAKADLPNYGIVPISMTSTIGVERRRRILFKDSQFQANEIPESLQEISKTLTVALDEILNNMVDLDRFNLDGVTMRINRLETQGKKLVFSGYAQIDHIPNNP
;
A
#
# COMPACT_ATOMS: atom_id res chain seq x y z
N MET A 1 -40.27 -24.51 -48.54
CA MET A 1 -40.74 -23.33 -47.77
C MET A 1 -40.21 -23.52 -46.35
N LEU A 2 -39.10 -22.86 -46.00
CA LEU A 2 -39.03 -21.62 -45.19
C LEU A 2 -39.70 -21.81 -43.81
N GLY A 3 -39.08 -21.64 -42.66
CA GLY A 3 -37.76 -21.18 -42.21
C GLY A 3 -37.61 -21.66 -40.75
N GLY A 4 -36.46 -21.68 -40.10
CA GLY A 4 -35.42 -20.68 -40.04
C GLY A 4 -35.14 -20.48 -38.54
N PHE A 5 -34.14 -21.20 -38.03
CA PHE A 5 -33.60 -21.02 -36.68
C PHE A 5 -33.06 -19.59 -36.55
N THR A 6 -33.69 -18.74 -35.74
CA THR A 6 -33.09 -17.47 -35.33
C THR A 6 -32.33 -17.70 -34.02
N GLY A 7 -31.03 -18.01 -34.17
CA GLY A 7 -30.07 -17.79 -33.09
C GLY A 7 -29.98 -16.29 -32.81
N THR A 8 -30.32 -15.89 -31.60
CA THR A 8 -30.10 -14.51 -31.13
C THR A 8 -28.61 -14.28 -30.98
N ASN A 9 -28.04 -13.50 -31.91
CA ASN A 9 -26.64 -13.10 -31.90
C ASN A 9 -26.30 -12.32 -30.60
N ASN A 10 -25.35 -12.86 -29.84
CA ASN A 10 -24.83 -12.32 -28.58
C ASN A 10 -23.79 -11.21 -28.78
N SER A 11 -23.72 -10.60 -29.97
CA SER A 11 -22.63 -9.72 -30.41
C SER A 11 -22.70 -8.29 -29.86
N GLY A 12 -23.89 -7.80 -29.50
CA GLY A 12 -24.04 -6.52 -28.80
C GLY A 12 -23.70 -6.60 -27.31
N THR A 13 -23.77 -7.80 -26.73
CA THR A 13 -23.50 -8.10 -25.31
C THR A 13 -22.03 -7.89 -24.95
N ASP A 14 -21.14 -8.22 -25.88
CA ASP A 14 -19.70 -8.24 -25.69
C ASP A 14 -19.06 -6.84 -25.85
N TRP A 15 -19.60 -6.01 -26.75
CA TRP A 15 -19.02 -4.69 -27.04
C TRP A 15 -18.97 -3.75 -25.84
N GLY A 16 -20.05 -3.66 -25.06
CA GLY A 16 -20.12 -2.78 -23.89
C GLY A 16 -19.15 -3.21 -22.79
N GLU A 17 -19.02 -4.52 -22.56
CA GLU A 17 -18.07 -5.07 -21.60
C GLU A 17 -16.62 -4.86 -22.07
N GLN A 18 -16.32 -5.08 -23.37
CA GLN A 18 -15.00 -4.83 -23.95
C GLN A 18 -14.58 -3.36 -23.87
N LEU A 19 -15.50 -2.44 -24.17
CA LEU A 19 -15.28 -1.00 -24.02
C LEU A 19 -14.94 -0.68 -22.56
N LEU A 20 -15.76 -1.14 -21.62
CA LEU A 20 -15.56 -0.86 -20.21
C LEU A 20 -14.25 -1.46 -19.69
N ASN A 21 -13.91 -2.69 -20.07
CA ASN A 21 -12.62 -3.32 -19.74
C ASN A 21 -11.44 -2.50 -20.27
N THR A 22 -11.56 -1.95 -21.48
CA THR A 22 -10.52 -1.11 -22.10
C THR A 22 -10.34 0.21 -21.34
N VAL A 23 -11.44 0.91 -21.06
CA VAL A 23 -11.40 2.17 -20.31
C VAL A 23 -10.87 1.91 -18.89
N ALA A 24 -11.34 0.86 -18.23
CA ALA A 24 -10.92 0.51 -16.89
C ALA A 24 -9.44 0.14 -16.82
N SER A 25 -8.98 -0.70 -17.74
CA SER A 25 -7.56 -1.04 -17.84
C SER A 25 -6.70 0.21 -18.01
N LYS A 26 -7.13 1.16 -18.84
CA LYS A 26 -6.40 2.42 -19.05
C LYS A 26 -6.40 3.29 -17.80
N THR A 27 -7.55 3.47 -17.15
CA THR A 27 -7.69 4.27 -15.93
C THR A 27 -6.88 3.69 -14.79
N ILE A 28 -6.99 2.38 -14.53
CA ILE A 28 -6.24 1.72 -13.45
C ILE A 28 -4.74 1.75 -13.69
N ARG A 29 -4.27 1.51 -14.92
CA ARG A 29 -2.83 1.63 -15.23
C ARG A 29 -2.29 3.03 -14.95
N HIS A 30 -3.12 4.06 -15.10
CA HIS A 30 -2.71 5.44 -14.80
C HIS A 30 -2.53 5.73 -13.31
N LEU A 31 -3.08 4.90 -12.42
CA LEU A 31 -2.87 5.00 -10.97
C LEU A 31 -1.45 4.59 -10.55
N PHE A 32 -0.72 3.89 -11.43
CA PHE A 32 0.62 3.40 -11.16
C PHE A 32 1.63 4.17 -12.01
N THR A 33 2.74 4.57 -11.39
CA THR A 33 3.89 5.12 -12.12
C THR A 33 4.47 4.07 -13.06
N THR A 34 4.52 2.82 -12.60
CA THR A 34 5.01 1.67 -13.37
C THR A 34 4.27 0.43 -12.91
N SER A 35 4.06 -0.53 -13.83
CA SER A 35 3.46 -1.82 -13.53
C SER A 35 4.05 -2.89 -14.45
N GLU A 36 4.26 -4.10 -13.94
CA GLU A 36 4.66 -5.24 -14.78
C GLU A 36 3.45 -5.81 -15.50
N SER A 37 2.33 -5.95 -14.78
CA SER A 37 1.05 -6.39 -15.34
C SER A 37 -0.11 -5.80 -14.55
N VAL A 38 -1.20 -5.52 -15.26
CA VAL A 38 -2.49 -5.09 -14.71
C VAL A 38 -3.56 -5.74 -15.56
N ASP A 39 -4.34 -6.61 -14.92
CA ASP A 39 -5.49 -7.29 -15.47
C ASP A 39 -6.75 -6.75 -14.81
N VAL A 40 -7.74 -6.42 -15.64
CA VAL A 40 -9.03 -5.89 -15.21
C VAL A 40 -10.14 -6.70 -15.86
N SER A 41 -11.12 -7.07 -15.06
CA SER A 41 -12.31 -7.80 -15.52
C SER A 41 -13.56 -7.17 -14.94
N VAL A 42 -14.50 -6.84 -15.81
CA VAL A 42 -15.85 -6.44 -15.43
C VAL A 42 -16.84 -7.51 -15.84
N ARG A 43 -17.81 -7.78 -14.96
CA ARG A 43 -18.93 -8.69 -15.25
C ARG A 43 -20.24 -7.91 -15.22
N CYS A 44 -21.07 -8.10 -16.25
CA CYS A 44 -22.40 -7.51 -16.28
C CYS A 44 -23.40 -8.39 -17.04
N TYR A 45 -24.32 -9.03 -16.32
CA TYR A 45 -25.35 -9.89 -16.89
C TYR A 45 -26.76 -9.53 -16.41
N PRO A 46 -27.72 -9.26 -17.33
CA PRO A 46 -27.54 -9.08 -18.76
C PRO A 46 -26.79 -7.78 -19.08
N SER A 47 -26.10 -7.73 -20.23
CA SER A 47 -25.33 -6.56 -20.69
C SER A 47 -26.13 -5.26 -20.79
N SER A 48 -27.46 -5.34 -20.92
CA SER A 48 -28.34 -4.17 -20.92
C SER A 48 -28.28 -3.35 -19.63
N LYS A 49 -27.84 -3.95 -18.51
CA LYS A 49 -27.56 -3.24 -17.24
C LYS A 49 -26.44 -2.20 -17.38
N LEU A 50 -25.48 -2.41 -18.30
CA LEU A 50 -24.39 -1.45 -18.54
C LEU A 50 -24.94 -0.10 -18.99
N LEU A 51 -25.92 -0.11 -19.90
CA LEU A 51 -26.56 1.12 -20.39
C LEU A 51 -27.36 1.83 -19.30
N GLN A 52 -27.81 1.09 -18.27
CA GLN A 52 -28.44 1.65 -17.07
C GLN A 52 -27.40 2.19 -16.07
N GLY A 53 -26.11 1.96 -16.34
CA GLY A 53 -25.00 2.35 -15.49
C GLY A 53 -24.83 1.44 -14.29
N SER A 54 -25.02 0.12 -14.46
CA SER A 54 -24.80 -0.87 -13.40
C SER A 54 -23.95 -2.02 -13.90
N ILE A 55 -23.03 -2.49 -13.05
CA ILE A 55 -22.23 -3.70 -13.25
C ILE A 55 -22.37 -4.63 -12.05
N ASP A 56 -22.22 -5.93 -12.25
CA ASP A 56 -22.39 -6.91 -11.16
C ASP A 56 -21.10 -7.05 -10.32
N SER A 57 -19.93 -6.93 -10.94
CA SER A 57 -18.65 -6.95 -10.22
C SER A 57 -17.53 -6.32 -11.03
N PHE A 58 -16.58 -5.71 -10.33
CA PHE A 58 -15.30 -5.27 -10.88
C PHE A 58 -14.17 -6.05 -10.19
N LYS A 59 -13.23 -6.59 -10.96
CA LYS A 59 -12.02 -7.23 -10.43
C LYS A 59 -10.78 -6.65 -11.09
N MET A 60 -9.74 -6.47 -10.29
CA MET A 60 -8.40 -6.17 -10.77
C MET A 60 -7.37 -6.98 -10.00
N SER A 61 -6.35 -7.40 -10.74
CA SER A 61 -5.11 -7.92 -10.20
C SER A 61 -3.94 -7.28 -10.92
N GLY A 62 -2.87 -6.99 -10.20
CA GLY A 62 -1.65 -6.45 -10.79
C GLY A 62 -0.40 -6.92 -10.08
N ARG A 63 0.72 -6.85 -10.78
CA ARG A 63 2.05 -7.22 -10.28
C ARG A 63 3.07 -6.12 -10.53
N GLY A 64 4.03 -6.02 -9.61
CA GLY A 64 5.14 -5.08 -9.68
C GLY A 64 4.68 -3.63 -9.83
N LEU A 65 3.66 -3.24 -9.05
CA LEU A 65 3.01 -1.94 -9.19
C LEU A 65 3.74 -0.90 -8.35
N VAL A 66 4.10 0.23 -8.96
CA VAL A 66 4.79 1.35 -8.30
C VAL A 66 3.81 2.51 -8.12
N ILE A 67 3.54 2.86 -6.87
CA ILE A 67 2.65 3.95 -6.45
C ILE A 67 3.50 5.17 -6.11
N ARG A 68 3.10 6.36 -6.60
CA ARG A 68 3.79 7.64 -6.34
C ARG A 68 5.32 7.58 -6.55
N ARG A 69 5.77 6.85 -7.58
CA ARG A 69 7.18 6.66 -7.99
C ARG A 69 8.10 5.92 -7.01
N GLU A 70 7.77 5.84 -5.73
CA GLU A 70 8.69 5.37 -4.70
C GLU A 70 8.24 4.07 -4.00
N PHE A 71 6.96 3.71 -4.08
CA PHE A 71 6.39 2.58 -3.33
C PHE A 71 6.00 1.42 -4.25
N ARG A 72 6.87 0.40 -4.32
CA ARG A 72 6.58 -0.84 -5.06
C ARG A 72 5.75 -1.80 -4.22
N THR A 73 4.77 -2.40 -4.85
CA THR A 73 4.00 -3.55 -4.35
C THR A 73 4.24 -4.73 -5.28
N GLU A 74 4.42 -5.91 -4.70
CA GLU A 74 4.69 -7.12 -5.48
C GLU A 74 3.43 -7.60 -6.19
N GLU A 75 2.32 -7.71 -5.43
CA GLU A 75 1.00 -8.00 -5.97
C GLU A 75 -0.05 -7.13 -5.26
N MET A 76 -1.06 -6.74 -6.02
CA MET A 76 -2.26 -6.09 -5.49
C MET A 76 -3.48 -6.69 -6.21
N SER A 77 -4.55 -6.92 -5.46
CA SER A 77 -5.84 -7.24 -6.02
C SER A 77 -6.94 -6.45 -5.34
N PHE A 78 -7.98 -6.13 -6.10
CA PHE A 78 -9.21 -5.60 -5.56
C PHE A 78 -10.43 -6.12 -6.30
N GLU A 79 -11.50 -6.35 -5.56
CA GLU A 79 -12.77 -6.87 -6.06
C GLU A 79 -13.92 -6.12 -5.43
N THR A 80 -14.86 -5.66 -6.25
CA THR A 80 -16.11 -5.03 -5.81
C THR A 80 -17.28 -5.95 -6.14
N ASP A 81 -18.34 -5.83 -5.35
CA ASP A 81 -19.67 -6.27 -5.73
C ASP A 81 -20.27 -5.31 -6.76
N ALA A 82 -21.60 -5.26 -6.84
CA ALA A 82 -22.32 -4.43 -7.81
C ALA A 82 -21.96 -2.95 -7.67
N VAL A 83 -21.65 -2.30 -8.80
CA VAL A 83 -21.24 -0.90 -8.86
C VAL A 83 -22.16 -0.12 -9.78
N SER A 84 -22.56 1.06 -9.31
CA SER A 84 -23.31 2.02 -10.11
C SER A 84 -22.34 2.99 -10.79
N LEU A 85 -22.24 2.91 -12.11
CA LEU A 85 -21.35 3.69 -12.95
C LEU A 85 -22.12 4.75 -13.74
N ASP A 86 -21.47 5.88 -14.00
CA ASP A 86 -21.95 6.83 -15.00
C ASP A 86 -21.51 6.37 -16.39
N PHE A 87 -22.39 5.65 -17.10
CA PHE A 87 -22.09 5.14 -18.43
C PHE A 87 -21.80 6.26 -19.46
N SER A 88 -22.34 7.47 -19.25
CA SER A 88 -22.02 8.60 -20.13
C SER A 88 -20.54 8.99 -20.05
N SER A 89 -19.92 8.86 -18.87
CA SER A 89 -18.48 9.06 -18.68
C SER A 89 -17.64 7.97 -19.34
N VAL A 90 -18.13 6.72 -19.39
CA VAL A 90 -17.48 5.58 -20.06
C VAL A 90 -17.36 5.83 -21.57
N LEU A 91 -18.41 6.37 -22.17
CA LEU A 91 -18.40 6.78 -23.59
C LEU A 91 -17.39 7.92 -23.86
N GLN A 92 -17.08 8.73 -22.85
CA GLN A 92 -16.03 9.76 -22.91
C GLN A 92 -14.62 9.22 -22.58
N GLY A 93 -14.48 7.90 -22.40
CA GLY A 93 -13.22 7.26 -22.05
C GLY A 93 -12.77 7.47 -20.60
N LYS A 94 -13.71 7.72 -19.70
CA LYS A 94 -13.48 7.87 -18.25
C LYS A 94 -14.35 6.89 -17.48
N ILE A 95 -14.01 6.60 -16.24
CA ILE A 95 -14.92 5.88 -15.35
C ILE A 95 -15.27 6.82 -14.21
N SER A 96 -16.56 6.94 -13.94
CA SER A 96 -17.08 7.67 -12.81
C SER A 96 -18.14 6.83 -12.10
N LEU A 97 -18.17 6.94 -10.78
CA LEU A 97 -19.15 6.29 -9.92
C LEU A 97 -20.37 7.21 -9.77
N LYS A 98 -21.58 6.64 -9.83
CA LYS A 98 -22.81 7.35 -9.48
C LYS A 98 -23.01 7.46 -7.96
N GLN A 99 -22.43 6.52 -7.22
CA GLN A 99 -22.45 6.47 -5.77
C GLN A 99 -21.19 5.76 -5.25
N PRO A 100 -20.76 6.02 -4.01
CA PRO A 100 -19.65 5.30 -3.41
C PRO A 100 -19.83 3.78 -3.44
N THR A 101 -18.73 3.05 -3.57
CA THR A 101 -18.71 1.58 -3.56
C THR A 101 -17.67 1.04 -2.59
N GLN A 102 -17.69 -0.27 -2.37
CA GLN A 102 -16.74 -0.99 -1.53
C GLN A 102 -16.03 -2.06 -2.33
N ALA A 103 -14.74 -2.20 -2.06
CA ALA A 103 -13.92 -3.29 -2.58
C ALA A 103 -13.30 -4.08 -1.43
N ILE A 104 -13.14 -5.39 -1.62
CA ILE A 104 -12.17 -6.18 -0.88
C ILE A 104 -10.82 -5.98 -1.58
N ALA A 105 -9.78 -5.74 -0.80
CA ALA A 105 -8.43 -5.52 -1.33
C ALA A 105 -7.41 -6.39 -0.61
N GLN A 106 -6.40 -6.84 -1.35
CA GLN A 106 -5.22 -7.51 -0.83
C GLN A 106 -3.98 -6.89 -1.44
N VAL A 107 -2.96 -6.68 -0.60
CA VAL A 107 -1.66 -6.15 -1.02
C VAL A 107 -0.57 -7.03 -0.44
N ILE A 108 0.42 -7.31 -1.28
CA ILE A 108 1.61 -8.09 -0.93
C ILE A 108 2.83 -7.22 -1.14
N LEU A 109 3.60 -7.03 -0.07
CA LEU A 109 4.88 -6.34 -0.09
C LEU A 109 5.99 -7.36 0.13
N THR A 110 7.06 -7.33 -0.66
CA THR A 110 8.27 -8.10 -0.31
C THR A 110 9.09 -7.35 0.72
N GLN A 111 9.89 -8.07 1.50
CA GLN A 111 10.90 -7.46 2.37
C GLN A 111 11.83 -6.52 1.59
N ALA A 112 12.16 -6.87 0.34
CA ALA A 112 12.99 -6.02 -0.51
C ALA A 112 12.28 -4.69 -0.85
N ASP A 113 11.00 -4.73 -1.21
CA ASP A 113 10.21 -3.53 -1.47
C ASP A 113 10.07 -2.67 -0.20
N ILE A 114 9.84 -3.28 0.97
CA ILE A 114 9.80 -2.56 2.26
C ILE A 114 11.15 -1.88 2.53
N ASN A 115 12.27 -2.59 2.35
CA ASN A 115 13.61 -2.03 2.55
C ASN A 115 13.92 -0.91 1.55
N GLN A 116 13.42 -1.02 0.32
CA GLN A 116 13.57 0.04 -0.66
C GLN A 116 12.74 1.28 -0.28
N SER A 117 11.56 1.09 0.32
CA SER A 117 10.70 2.20 0.76
C SER A 117 11.35 3.10 1.81
N PHE A 118 12.27 2.57 2.64
CA PHE A 118 13.04 3.40 3.57
C PHE A 118 13.96 4.42 2.90
N LYS A 119 14.24 4.24 1.60
CA LYS A 119 15.05 5.18 0.81
C LYS A 119 14.20 6.25 0.10
N ALA A 120 12.88 6.13 0.13
CA ALA A 120 11.95 7.08 -0.45
C ALA A 120 12.09 8.46 0.22
N GLU A 121 11.99 9.54 -0.55
CA GLU A 121 12.17 10.89 -0.04
C GLU A 121 11.14 11.21 1.07
N LEU A 122 9.89 10.74 0.89
CA LEU A 122 8.82 10.92 1.88
C LEU A 122 9.13 10.24 3.22
N VAL A 123 9.83 9.10 3.17
CA VAL A 123 10.22 8.33 4.36
C VAL A 123 11.47 8.91 5.01
N ARG A 124 12.47 9.29 4.21
CA ARG A 124 13.72 9.92 4.69
C ARG A 124 13.44 11.22 5.45
N LYS A 125 12.49 12.04 5.00
CA LYS A 125 12.04 13.26 5.73
C LYS A 125 11.50 12.99 7.15
N ARG A 126 11.13 11.75 7.46
CA ARG A 126 10.68 11.33 8.80
C ARG A 126 11.77 10.72 9.66
N LEU A 127 12.93 10.41 9.08
CA LEU A 127 14.03 9.70 9.73
C LEU A 127 15.31 10.54 9.82
N GLU A 128 15.49 11.52 8.94
CA GLU A 128 16.71 12.32 8.83
C GLU A 128 16.50 13.75 9.35
N ASN A 129 17.57 14.32 9.92
CA ASN A 129 17.63 15.69 10.46
C ASN A 129 16.54 15.99 11.50
N LEU A 130 16.32 15.05 12.42
CA LEU A 130 15.29 15.15 13.44
C LEU A 130 15.77 15.96 14.64
N SER A 131 15.02 17.00 14.99
CA SER A 131 15.37 17.96 16.05
C SER A 131 14.40 17.92 17.24
N THR A 132 13.83 16.75 17.55
CA THR A 132 12.97 16.61 18.74
C THR A 132 13.79 16.81 20.02
N PRO A 133 13.22 17.40 21.09
CA PRO A 133 13.95 17.63 22.33
C PRO A 133 14.61 16.37 22.91
N ALA A 134 13.96 15.22 22.77
CA ALA A 134 14.50 13.93 23.22
C ALA A 134 15.77 13.52 22.43
N LEU A 135 15.80 13.75 21.11
CA LEU A 135 16.96 13.42 20.28
C LEU A 135 18.08 14.45 20.42
N THR A 136 17.75 15.73 20.45
CA THR A 136 18.75 16.79 20.56
C THR A 136 19.44 16.79 21.92
N ALA A 137 18.79 16.30 22.98
CA ALA A 137 19.44 16.06 24.26
C ALA A 137 20.57 15.01 24.18
N LEU A 138 20.46 14.03 23.28
CA LEU A 138 21.47 12.97 23.08
C LEU A 138 22.67 13.45 22.24
N SER A 139 22.47 14.47 21.41
CA SER A 139 23.44 14.99 20.46
C SER A 139 24.00 16.37 20.82
N GLY A 140 23.66 16.92 21.99
CA GLY A 140 24.12 18.25 22.43
C GLY A 140 23.51 19.40 21.63
N GLY A 141 22.25 19.27 21.20
CA GLY A 141 21.50 20.30 20.49
C GLY A 141 21.45 20.12 18.96
N ALA A 142 22.15 19.14 18.42
CA ALA A 142 22.21 18.92 16.97
C ALA A 142 21.12 17.96 16.46
N PRO A 143 20.68 18.05 15.20
CA PRO A 143 19.76 17.08 14.62
C PRO A 143 20.36 15.66 14.59
N VAL A 144 19.50 14.65 14.72
CA VAL A 144 19.87 13.23 14.63
C VAL A 144 19.22 12.62 13.39
N SER A 145 19.95 11.77 12.67
CA SER A 145 19.44 11.06 11.49
C SER A 145 19.50 9.56 11.67
N PHE A 146 18.40 8.87 11.37
CA PHE A 146 18.35 7.41 11.25
C PHE A 146 18.49 7.02 9.78
N THR A 147 19.58 6.34 9.46
CA THR A 147 19.95 5.94 8.10
C THR A 147 20.12 4.43 8.02
N GLU A 148 20.24 3.91 6.79
CA GLU A 148 20.42 2.48 6.51
C GLU A 148 19.38 1.58 7.19
N VAL A 149 18.14 2.05 7.30
CA VAL A 149 17.06 1.28 7.93
C VAL A 149 16.74 0.06 7.06
N GLN A 150 16.81 -1.12 7.68
CA GLN A 150 16.49 -2.39 7.05
C GLN A 150 15.65 -3.25 7.99
N VAL A 151 14.67 -3.94 7.41
CA VAL A 151 13.87 -4.97 8.08
C VAL A 151 14.16 -6.34 7.51
N GLN A 152 14.08 -7.33 8.40
CA GLN A 152 14.02 -8.75 8.10
C GLN A 152 12.71 -9.29 8.64
N LEU A 153 11.83 -9.76 7.76
CA LEU A 153 10.55 -10.32 8.16
C LEU A 153 10.77 -11.71 8.78
N GLN A 154 10.04 -12.00 9.84
CA GLN A 154 10.09 -13.25 10.60
C GLN A 154 8.67 -13.83 10.73
N PRO A 155 8.53 -15.13 11.07
CA PRO A 155 7.23 -15.72 11.35
C PRO A 155 6.46 -15.00 12.47
N ASN A 156 5.15 -15.27 12.57
CA ASN A 156 4.27 -14.72 13.61
C ASN A 156 4.26 -13.19 13.68
N ASN A 157 4.30 -12.54 12.52
CA ASN A 157 4.37 -11.08 12.37
C ASN A 157 5.62 -10.45 12.98
N GLY A 158 6.63 -11.25 13.31
CA GLY A 158 7.90 -10.75 13.80
C GLY A 158 8.68 -10.01 12.72
N LEU A 159 9.53 -9.10 13.16
CA LEU A 159 10.60 -8.54 12.35
C LEU A 159 11.84 -8.31 13.20
N ARG A 160 12.98 -8.29 12.52
CA ARG A 160 14.20 -7.68 13.02
C ARG A 160 14.48 -6.42 12.22
N LEU A 161 14.80 -5.33 12.92
CA LEU A 161 15.14 -4.05 12.33
C LEU A 161 16.59 -3.70 12.66
N PHE A 162 17.27 -3.16 11.66
CA PHE A 162 18.60 -2.59 11.76
C PHE A 162 18.58 -1.16 11.27
N ALA A 163 19.36 -0.30 11.90
CA ALA A 163 19.55 1.07 11.46
C ALA A 163 20.90 1.61 11.95
N LYS A 164 21.28 2.77 11.47
CA LYS A 164 22.39 3.56 11.98
C LYS A 164 21.86 4.93 12.38
N ALA A 165 22.18 5.38 13.58
CA ALA A 165 21.94 6.76 13.98
C ALA A 165 23.24 7.56 13.80
N ASP A 166 23.13 8.69 13.11
CA ASP A 166 24.21 9.65 12.97
C ASP A 166 24.05 10.76 14.02
N LEU A 167 25.02 10.83 14.93
CA LEU A 167 25.09 11.81 16.00
C LEU A 167 26.41 12.56 15.90
N PRO A 168 26.42 13.90 15.81
CA PRO A 168 27.66 14.67 15.66
C PRO A 168 28.73 14.42 16.75
N ASN A 169 28.31 14.10 17.99
CA ASN A 169 29.22 13.89 19.12
C ASN A 169 29.64 12.43 19.34
N TYR A 170 28.88 11.47 18.79
CA TYR A 170 29.12 10.02 18.98
C TYR A 170 29.50 9.30 17.68
N GLY A 171 29.41 10.00 16.55
CA GLY A 171 29.52 9.40 15.23
C GLY A 171 28.34 8.47 14.94
N ILE A 172 28.63 7.38 14.23
CA ILE A 172 27.64 6.40 13.80
C ILE A 172 27.38 5.40 14.92
N VAL A 173 26.14 5.36 15.42
CA VAL A 173 25.68 4.39 16.42
C VAL A 173 24.80 3.34 15.74
N PRO A 174 25.20 2.05 15.71
CA PRO A 174 24.35 1.00 15.16
C PRO A 174 23.14 0.75 16.07
N ILE A 175 22.02 0.34 15.48
CA ILE A 175 20.79 -0.04 16.16
C ILE A 175 20.37 -1.42 15.66
N SER A 176 20.00 -2.31 16.59
CA SER A 176 19.37 -3.58 16.30
C SER A 176 18.20 -3.79 17.25
N MET A 177 17.03 -4.11 16.70
CA MET A 177 15.85 -4.43 17.51
C MET A 177 15.00 -5.54 16.87
N THR A 178 14.24 -6.23 17.71
CA THR A 178 13.16 -7.12 17.29
C THR A 178 11.83 -6.48 17.62
N SER A 179 10.79 -6.72 16.82
CA SER A 179 9.45 -6.20 17.04
C SER A 179 8.42 -7.11 16.40
N THR A 180 7.15 -6.93 16.70
CA THR A 180 6.04 -7.53 15.96
C THR A 180 5.23 -6.46 15.25
N ILE A 181 4.73 -6.76 14.05
CA ILE A 181 3.87 -5.84 13.31
C ILE A 181 2.42 -6.06 13.71
N GLY A 182 1.76 -4.98 14.11
CA GLY A 182 0.34 -4.97 14.44
C GLY A 182 -0.44 -3.92 13.67
N VAL A 183 -1.76 -4.01 13.77
CA VAL A 183 -2.69 -3.02 13.22
C VAL A 183 -3.45 -2.35 14.37
N GLU A 184 -3.49 -1.02 14.37
CA GLU A 184 -4.33 -0.22 15.27
C GLU A 184 -5.48 0.43 14.50
N ARG A 185 -6.68 0.37 15.08
CA ARG A 185 -7.91 1.02 14.56
C ARG A 185 -8.18 0.71 13.07
N ARG A 186 -7.72 -0.47 12.60
CA ARG A 186 -7.81 -0.94 11.21
C ARG A 186 -7.15 0.00 10.19
N ARG A 187 -6.25 0.91 10.60
CA ARG A 187 -5.65 1.91 9.68
C ARG A 187 -4.18 2.24 9.94
N ARG A 188 -3.65 2.01 11.15
CA ARG A 188 -2.24 2.26 11.47
C ARG A 188 -1.48 0.96 11.56
N ILE A 189 -0.29 0.93 10.97
CA ILE A 189 0.66 -0.16 11.17
C ILE A 189 1.59 0.23 12.31
N LEU A 190 1.70 -0.64 13.30
CA LEU A 190 2.49 -0.42 14.51
C LEU A 190 3.58 -1.48 14.66
N PHE A 191 4.70 -1.05 15.21
CA PHE A 191 5.77 -1.87 15.77
C PHE A 191 5.42 -2.08 17.25
N LYS A 192 5.24 -3.34 17.65
CA LYS A 192 4.80 -3.75 18.99
C LYS A 192 5.85 -4.61 19.66
N ASP A 193 5.91 -4.53 20.98
CA ASP A 193 6.82 -5.33 21.82
C ASP A 193 8.28 -5.20 21.34
N SER A 194 8.66 -3.98 20.95
CA SER A 194 9.99 -3.69 20.41
C SER A 194 11.06 -3.87 21.49
N GLN A 195 12.09 -4.65 21.18
CA GLN A 195 13.17 -5.01 22.10
C GLN A 195 14.52 -4.77 21.46
N PHE A 196 15.36 -4.00 22.15
CA PHE A 196 16.77 -3.79 21.79
C PHE A 196 17.56 -5.11 21.80
N GLN A 197 18.44 -5.29 20.81
CA GLN A 197 19.29 -6.46 20.66
C GLN A 197 20.77 -6.07 20.77
N ALA A 198 21.41 -6.44 21.88
CA ALA A 198 22.78 -6.03 22.19
C ALA A 198 23.87 -6.79 21.40
N ASN A 199 23.57 -8.00 20.92
CA ASN A 199 24.56 -8.95 20.40
C ASN A 199 25.42 -8.41 19.23
N GLU A 200 24.89 -7.47 18.46
CA GLU A 200 25.55 -6.88 17.30
C GLU A 200 26.04 -5.44 17.55
N ILE A 201 26.02 -5.00 18.82
CA ILE A 201 26.31 -3.63 19.23
C ILE A 201 27.56 -3.63 20.13
N PRO A 202 28.60 -2.83 19.81
CA PRO A 202 29.76 -2.68 20.68
C PRO A 202 29.36 -2.28 22.10
N GLU A 203 29.96 -2.89 23.13
CA GLU A 203 29.60 -2.66 24.54
C GLU A 203 29.60 -1.16 24.91
N SER A 204 30.57 -0.40 24.40
CA SER A 204 30.67 1.05 24.62
C SER A 204 29.51 1.86 24.04
N LEU A 205 28.74 1.31 23.10
CA LEU A 205 27.64 1.96 22.42
C LEU A 205 26.26 1.40 22.83
N GLN A 206 26.20 0.37 23.68
CA GLN A 206 24.93 -0.31 23.99
C GLN A 206 23.90 0.60 24.66
N GLU A 207 24.31 1.41 25.64
CA GLU A 207 23.38 2.30 26.37
C GLU A 207 22.77 3.38 25.46
N ILE A 208 23.59 4.01 24.63
CA ILE A 208 23.11 5.03 23.68
C ILE A 208 22.27 4.39 22.57
N SER A 209 22.67 3.21 22.06
CA SER A 209 21.92 2.47 21.05
C SER A 209 20.54 2.04 21.56
N LYS A 210 20.45 1.58 22.81
CA LYS A 210 19.18 1.25 23.48
C LYS A 210 18.27 2.48 23.59
N THR A 211 18.82 3.64 23.98
CA THR A 211 18.06 4.90 24.04
C THR A 211 17.55 5.33 22.66
N LEU A 212 18.41 5.23 21.64
CA LEU A 212 18.03 5.53 20.25
C LEU A 212 17.02 4.54 19.68
N THR A 213 17.04 3.28 20.14
CA THR A 213 16.05 2.26 19.77
C THR A 213 14.65 2.68 20.20
N VAL A 214 14.50 3.20 21.43
CA VAL A 214 13.20 3.71 21.93
C VAL A 214 12.73 4.89 21.08
N ALA A 215 13.61 5.85 20.80
CA ALA A 215 13.27 6.99 19.96
C ALA A 215 12.86 6.58 18.52
N LEU A 216 13.60 5.63 17.92
CA LEU A 216 13.29 5.11 16.60
C LEU A 216 11.94 4.37 16.58
N ASP A 217 11.64 3.58 17.60
CA ASP A 217 10.34 2.90 17.73
C ASP A 217 9.17 3.89 17.76
N GLU A 218 9.29 4.97 18.53
CA GLU A 218 8.29 6.05 18.58
C GLU A 218 8.10 6.72 17.21
N ILE A 219 9.20 6.97 16.49
CA ILE A 219 9.15 7.55 15.15
C ILE A 219 8.42 6.59 14.19
N LEU A 220 8.85 5.33 14.13
CA LEU A 220 8.28 4.31 13.24
C LEU A 220 6.78 4.12 13.48
N ASN A 221 6.33 4.10 14.74
CA ASN A 221 4.92 4.00 15.11
C ASN A 221 4.05 5.19 14.67
N ASN A 222 4.66 6.30 14.27
CA ASN A 222 3.99 7.48 13.73
C ASN A 222 4.11 7.62 12.21
N MET A 223 4.79 6.68 11.53
CA MET A 223 5.05 6.75 10.10
C MET A 223 3.92 6.24 9.24
N VAL A 224 3.29 5.11 9.58
CA VAL A 224 2.35 4.43 8.68
C VAL A 224 0.91 4.55 9.18
N ASP A 225 0.20 5.52 8.60
CA ASP A 225 -1.20 5.80 8.85
C ASP A 225 -1.94 5.85 7.51
N LEU A 226 -2.72 4.81 7.19
CA LEU A 226 -3.38 4.69 5.88
C LEU A 226 -4.26 5.88 5.55
N ASP A 227 -4.87 6.56 6.53
CA ASP A 227 -5.67 7.77 6.26
C ASP A 227 -4.82 8.92 5.67
N ARG A 228 -3.49 8.89 5.87
CA ARG A 228 -2.52 9.85 5.31
C ARG A 228 -1.87 9.37 4.01
N PHE A 229 -1.93 8.07 3.71
CA PHE A 229 -1.35 7.47 2.49
C PHE A 229 -2.41 7.00 1.48
N ASN A 230 -3.68 7.24 1.77
CA ASN A 230 -4.79 6.92 0.89
C ASN A 230 -4.63 7.60 -0.48
N LEU A 231 -5.06 6.90 -1.53
CA LEU A 231 -5.30 7.50 -2.83
C LEU A 231 -6.52 8.42 -2.72
N ASP A 232 -6.54 9.48 -3.52
CA ASP A 232 -7.70 10.38 -3.58
C ASP A 232 -8.98 9.57 -3.87
N GLY A 233 -10.05 9.83 -3.10
CA GLY A 233 -11.32 9.12 -3.21
C GLY A 233 -11.33 7.69 -2.68
N VAL A 234 -10.24 7.19 -2.07
CA VAL A 234 -10.15 5.81 -1.56
C VAL A 234 -9.78 5.78 -0.08
N THR A 235 -10.60 5.16 0.76
CA THR A 235 -10.29 4.93 2.18
C THR A 235 -10.07 3.46 2.46
N MET A 236 -8.86 3.09 2.88
CA MET A 236 -8.48 1.70 3.18
C MET A 236 -8.66 1.36 4.66
N ARG A 237 -9.19 0.16 4.94
CA ARG A 237 -9.28 -0.43 6.28
C ARG A 237 -8.74 -1.85 6.30
N ILE A 238 -7.69 -2.08 7.09
CA ILE A 238 -7.03 -3.38 7.25
C ILE A 238 -7.86 -4.28 8.17
N ASN A 239 -8.12 -5.50 7.72
CA ASN A 239 -8.72 -6.57 8.52
C ASN A 239 -7.67 -7.52 9.06
N ARG A 240 -6.70 -7.87 8.21
CA ARG A 240 -5.64 -8.83 8.51
C ARG A 240 -4.32 -8.30 7.98
N LEU A 241 -3.28 -8.52 8.76
CA LEU A 241 -1.89 -8.28 8.39
C LEU A 241 -1.08 -9.47 8.90
N GLU A 242 -0.27 -10.05 8.01
CA GLU A 242 0.57 -11.17 8.38
C GLU A 242 1.88 -11.28 7.59
N THR A 243 2.89 -11.85 8.24
CA THR A 243 4.13 -12.24 7.56
C THR A 243 4.01 -13.64 6.95
N GLN A 244 4.45 -13.76 5.70
CA GLN A 244 4.53 -15.02 4.97
C GLN A 244 5.93 -15.16 4.36
N GLY A 245 6.85 -15.77 5.10
CA GLY A 245 8.26 -15.82 4.72
C GLY A 245 8.83 -14.40 4.57
N LYS A 246 9.30 -14.05 3.37
CA LYS A 246 9.83 -12.71 3.04
C LYS A 246 8.76 -11.73 2.52
N LYS A 247 7.48 -12.01 2.76
CA LYS A 247 6.36 -11.18 2.34
C LYS A 247 5.56 -10.67 3.53
N LEU A 248 5.08 -9.44 3.44
CA LEU A 248 4.05 -8.89 4.29
C LEU A 248 2.75 -8.83 3.49
N VAL A 249 1.73 -9.53 3.95
CA VAL A 249 0.43 -9.61 3.29
C VAL A 249 -0.57 -8.90 4.17
N PHE A 250 -1.31 -7.94 3.61
CA PHE A 250 -2.46 -7.36 4.30
C PHE A 250 -3.69 -7.37 3.41
N SER A 251 -4.84 -7.58 4.03
CA SER A 251 -6.14 -7.60 3.37
C SER A 251 -7.16 -6.78 4.16
N GLY A 252 -8.12 -6.23 3.45
CA GLY A 252 -9.02 -5.23 4.00
C GLY A 252 -10.16 -4.86 3.06
N TYR A 253 -10.86 -3.80 3.45
CA TYR A 253 -11.86 -3.16 2.61
C TYR A 253 -11.37 -1.78 2.17
N ALA A 254 -11.66 -1.43 0.93
CA ALA A 254 -11.51 -0.09 0.39
C ALA A 254 -12.90 0.51 0.19
N GLN A 255 -13.16 1.66 0.80
CA GLN A 255 -14.29 2.50 0.43
C GLN A 255 -13.82 3.40 -0.72
N ILE A 256 -14.55 3.41 -1.84
CA ILE A 256 -14.23 4.21 -3.02
C ILE A 256 -15.36 5.20 -3.24
N ASP A 257 -15.13 6.46 -2.92
CA ASP A 257 -16.10 7.54 -3.08
C ASP A 257 -16.08 8.06 -4.53
N HIS A 258 -14.89 8.15 -5.12
CA HIS A 258 -14.66 8.42 -6.53
C HIS A 258 -13.37 7.77 -7.01
N ILE A 259 -13.22 7.60 -8.33
CA ILE A 259 -12.01 7.01 -8.90
C ILE A 259 -10.88 8.06 -8.86
N PRO A 260 -9.69 7.72 -8.34
CA PRO A 260 -8.59 8.66 -8.27
C PRO A 260 -8.18 9.14 -9.67
N ASN A 261 -7.96 10.45 -9.81
CA ASN A 261 -7.64 11.07 -11.10
C ASN A 261 -6.14 11.33 -11.32
N ASN A 262 -5.29 11.10 -10.32
CA ASN A 262 -3.83 11.30 -10.39
C ASN A 262 -3.06 10.14 -9.72
N PRO A 263 -1.86 9.79 -10.25
CA PRO A 263 -0.92 8.84 -9.62
C PRO A 263 -0.22 9.37 -8.35
#